data_AF-A0A932EH74-F1
#
_entry.id   AF-A0A932EH74-F1
#
_cell.length_a   1.000
_cell.length_b   1.000
_cell.length_c   1.000
_cell.angle_alpha   90.00
_cell.angle_beta   90.00
_cell.angle_gamma   90.00
#
_symmetry.space_group_name_H-M   'P 1'
#
loop_
_entity.id
_entity.type
_entity.pdbx_description
1 polymer ?
#
loop_
_entity_poly.entity_id
_entity_poly.type
_entity_poly.pdbx_seq_one_letter_code
_entity_poly.pdbx_strand_id
1 'polypeptide(L)'
;MIGTHRLLSRDVTFKDLGLLVVDEEHRFGVRHKERLKALRLQVDVLTLTATPIPRTLHLALAGLRDLTLIETPPRDRSPVVTFLEPWDDDLLEEAMARELDRGGQVFFVHNRIETIESLAARVRRLAPRAWVAVAHGSLPEQALDDAMRRFVAGEVDVLVSTLIVESGLDVPNANTMVVNRADQLGLAQLYQLRGRVGRGHRRAYCYLLVPDQVEAEAEYRLKVLEQHTDLGSGYRIALRDLEFRGAGNLLGAQQSGHAHAVGFELYLRWLGDAVRALQGESAEALPPPDVLYDRPAHLPDTYLPDEDAKVDFYRRLARAVEHDEIAALREELRDRFGPPPNEAEGLLVVSELRALGQRLGLETVVVRGNEARLVFRATATPRLAGLTAALDQVQFAAEVRRTVPLALRLTRLGGLDTGPGLVRAMAQAVGDGGTGGTPGESFGASAPAGAGSNPAPPRLR
;
A
#
# COMPACT_ATOMS: atom_id res chain seq x y z
N MET A 1 20.12 -21.79 16.15
CA MET A 1 21.38 -21.59 15.40
C MET A 1 21.28 -20.26 14.68
N ILE A 2 22.23 -19.34 14.86
CA ILE A 2 22.25 -18.03 14.18
C ILE A 2 23.52 -17.98 13.34
N GLY A 3 23.43 -17.54 12.10
CA GLY A 3 24.56 -17.51 11.18
C GLY A 3 24.23 -16.84 9.86
N THR A 4 25.26 -16.63 9.04
CA THR A 4 25.15 -15.96 7.75
C THR A 4 24.75 -16.94 6.64
N HIS A 5 24.91 -16.54 5.38
CA HIS A 5 24.73 -17.39 4.20
C HIS A 5 25.45 -18.76 4.28
N ARG A 6 26.45 -18.92 5.16
CA ARG A 6 27.08 -20.21 5.44
C ARG A 6 26.07 -21.30 5.82
N LEU A 7 25.02 -20.95 6.56
CA LEU A 7 23.95 -21.89 6.95
C LEU A 7 23.12 -22.42 5.76
N LEU A 8 23.21 -21.77 4.59
CA LEU A 8 22.53 -22.19 3.36
C LEU A 8 23.41 -23.10 2.48
N SER A 9 24.61 -23.43 2.95
CA SER A 9 25.53 -24.32 2.24
C SER A 9 25.02 -25.77 2.26
N ARG A 10 25.38 -26.57 1.25
CA ARG A 10 24.84 -27.94 1.08
C ARG A 10 25.29 -28.92 2.16
N ASP A 11 26.39 -28.62 2.84
CA ASP A 11 27.00 -29.40 3.91
C ASP A 11 26.35 -29.16 5.28
N VAL A 12 25.45 -28.18 5.40
CA VAL A 12 24.69 -27.93 6.62
C VAL A 12 23.37 -28.67 6.56
N THR A 13 23.21 -29.66 7.44
CA THR A 13 21.97 -30.42 7.62
C THR A 13 21.35 -30.09 8.97
N PHE A 14 20.04 -29.86 8.97
CA PHE A 14 19.27 -29.66 10.19
C PHE A 14 18.61 -30.97 10.58
N LYS A 15 18.66 -31.32 11.87
CA LYS A 15 18.05 -32.55 12.38
C LYS A 15 16.52 -32.51 12.27
N ASP A 16 15.94 -31.40 12.72
CA ASP A 16 14.50 -31.12 12.68
C ASP A 16 14.32 -29.60 12.71
N LEU A 17 14.05 -29.00 11.56
CA LEU A 17 13.98 -27.54 11.40
C LEU A 17 12.50 -27.12 11.42
N GLY A 18 12.06 -26.53 12.53
CA GLY A 18 10.67 -26.06 12.69
C GLY A 18 10.44 -24.60 12.32
N LEU A 19 11.46 -23.75 12.39
CA LEU A 19 11.34 -22.31 12.15
C LEU A 19 12.57 -21.74 11.44
N LEU A 20 12.34 -20.90 10.43
CA LEU A 20 13.36 -20.14 9.73
C LEU A 20 13.08 -18.65 9.86
N VAL A 21 13.98 -17.92 10.52
CA VAL A 21 13.94 -16.45 10.58
C VAL A 21 14.96 -15.88 9.60
N VAL A 22 14.49 -15.05 8.67
CA VAL A 22 15.31 -14.38 7.66
C VAL A 22 15.27 -12.88 7.90
N ASP A 23 16.41 -12.29 8.20
CA ASP A 23 16.55 -10.84 8.32
C ASP A 23 17.16 -10.25 7.03
N GLU A 24 16.63 -9.11 6.59
CA GLU A 24 17.03 -8.38 5.38
C GLU A 24 17.23 -9.26 4.12
N GLU A 25 16.19 -10.04 3.76
CA GLU A 25 16.17 -10.98 2.62
C GLU A 25 16.72 -10.39 1.30
N HIS A 26 16.58 -9.08 1.10
CA HIS A 26 17.01 -8.38 -0.10
C HIS A 26 18.53 -8.48 -0.34
N ARG A 27 19.34 -8.61 0.72
CA ARG A 27 20.80 -8.74 0.66
C ARG A 27 21.28 -10.12 0.18
N PHE A 28 20.40 -11.13 0.12
CA PHE A 28 20.78 -12.47 -0.32
C PHE A 28 20.82 -12.60 -1.85
N GLY A 29 21.89 -13.21 -2.37
CA GLY A 29 22.05 -13.53 -3.79
C GLY A 29 21.04 -14.59 -4.29
N VAL A 30 20.93 -14.72 -5.61
CA VAL A 30 19.95 -15.60 -6.28
C VAL A 30 20.07 -17.05 -5.81
N ARG A 31 21.29 -17.59 -5.68
CA ARG A 31 21.53 -18.98 -5.24
C ARG A 31 21.05 -19.24 -3.80
N HIS A 32 21.21 -18.24 -2.93
CA HIS A 32 20.73 -18.33 -1.55
C HIS A 32 19.21 -18.27 -1.50
N LYS A 33 18.58 -17.43 -2.33
CA LYS A 33 17.12 -17.33 -2.46
C LYS A 33 16.48 -18.63 -2.95
N GLU A 34 17.08 -19.32 -3.91
CA GLU A 34 16.59 -20.63 -4.36
C GLU A 34 16.65 -21.70 -3.26
N ARG A 35 17.73 -21.70 -2.46
CA ARG A 35 17.83 -22.63 -1.31
C ARG A 35 16.81 -22.30 -0.22
N LEU A 36 16.59 -21.02 0.05
CA LEU A 36 15.55 -20.55 0.97
C LEU A 36 14.15 -20.95 0.51
N LYS A 37 13.85 -20.88 -0.80
CA LYS A 37 12.58 -21.37 -1.37
C LYS A 37 12.38 -22.86 -1.14
N ALA A 38 13.43 -23.67 -1.33
CA ALA A 38 13.35 -25.11 -1.09
C ALA A 38 13.07 -25.43 0.39
N LEU A 39 13.65 -24.67 1.33
CA LEU A 39 13.41 -24.84 2.77
C LEU A 39 12.02 -24.31 3.20
N ARG A 40 11.54 -23.23 2.57
CA ARG A 40 10.20 -22.63 2.81
C ARG A 40 9.05 -23.61 2.59
N LEU A 41 9.22 -24.65 1.78
CA LEU A 41 8.17 -25.65 1.50
C LEU A 41 7.89 -26.58 2.69
N GLN A 42 8.79 -26.63 3.68
CA GLN A 42 8.75 -27.63 4.75
C GLN A 42 8.77 -27.02 6.16
N VAL A 43 8.91 -25.70 6.28
CA VAL A 43 9.25 -25.00 7.53
C VAL A 43 8.54 -23.65 7.60
N ASP A 44 8.09 -23.26 8.79
CA ASP A 44 7.53 -21.92 9.03
C ASP A 44 8.60 -20.84 8.85
N VAL A 45 8.27 -19.75 8.15
CA VAL A 45 9.24 -18.71 7.80
C VAL A 45 8.80 -17.32 8.24
N LEU A 46 9.58 -16.73 9.13
CA LEU A 46 9.46 -15.33 9.52
C LEU A 46 10.49 -14.50 8.73
N THR A 47 10.06 -13.43 8.07
CA THR A 47 10.97 -12.51 7.36
C THR A 47 10.87 -11.12 7.96
N LEU A 48 12.01 -10.56 8.36
CA LEU A 48 12.14 -9.23 8.95
C LEU A 48 12.85 -8.30 7.96
N THR A 49 12.37 -7.07 7.83
CA THR A 49 13.03 -6.05 7.01
C THR A 49 12.60 -4.66 7.40
N ALA A 50 13.53 -3.71 7.37
CA ALA A 50 13.24 -2.29 7.61
C ALA A 50 12.47 -1.63 6.45
N THR A 51 12.57 -2.18 5.24
CA THR A 51 11.89 -1.69 4.03
C THR A 51 11.38 -2.89 3.23
N PRO A 52 10.07 -3.16 3.19
CA PRO A 52 9.56 -4.34 2.50
C PRO A 52 9.89 -4.26 1.01
N ILE A 53 10.46 -5.35 0.48
CA ILE A 53 10.86 -5.46 -0.92
C ILE A 53 9.62 -5.21 -1.79
N PRO A 54 9.68 -4.39 -2.86
CA PRO A 54 8.51 -4.01 -3.65
C PRO A 54 7.63 -5.21 -4.06
N ARG A 55 8.23 -6.31 -4.51
CA ARG A 55 7.52 -7.56 -4.85
C ARG A 55 6.92 -8.29 -3.64
N THR A 56 7.58 -8.25 -2.49
CA THR A 56 7.11 -8.91 -1.26
C THR A 56 6.00 -8.09 -0.60
N LEU A 57 6.12 -6.76 -0.59
CA LEU A 57 5.07 -5.83 -0.22
C LEU A 57 3.83 -6.06 -1.10
N HIS A 58 4.04 -6.21 -2.40
CA HIS A 58 2.98 -6.46 -3.36
C HIS A 58 2.24 -7.78 -3.11
N LEU A 59 2.95 -8.87 -2.80
CA LEU A 59 2.34 -10.15 -2.43
C LEU A 59 1.57 -10.08 -1.10
N ALA A 60 2.07 -9.32 -0.14
CA ALA A 60 1.37 -9.09 1.11
C ALA A 60 0.08 -8.28 0.92
N LEU A 61 0.14 -7.22 0.13
CA LEU A 61 -1.04 -6.42 -0.25
C LEU A 61 -2.09 -7.22 -1.03
N ALA A 62 -1.64 -8.23 -1.79
CA ALA A 62 -2.50 -9.15 -2.53
C ALA A 62 -3.05 -10.31 -1.68
N GLY A 63 -2.82 -10.32 -0.35
CA GLY A 63 -3.32 -11.37 0.56
C GLY A 63 -2.62 -12.73 0.40
N LEU A 64 -1.54 -12.81 -0.38
CA LEU A 64 -0.75 -14.03 -0.57
C LEU A 64 0.29 -14.24 0.53
N ARG A 65 0.48 -13.25 1.41
CA ARG A 65 1.49 -13.29 2.46
C ARG A 65 1.04 -12.45 3.65
N ASP A 66 1.05 -13.04 4.84
CA ASP A 66 0.78 -12.30 6.06
C ASP A 66 1.87 -11.26 6.32
N LEU A 67 1.44 -10.05 6.66
CA LEU A 67 2.31 -8.91 6.93
C LEU A 67 1.87 -8.24 8.22
N THR A 68 2.79 -8.15 9.17
CA THR A 68 2.62 -7.42 10.41
C THR A 68 3.52 -6.19 10.38
N LEU A 69 2.93 -5.02 10.61
CA LEU A 69 3.65 -3.75 10.68
C LEU A 69 3.90 -3.40 12.14
N ILE A 70 5.14 -3.01 12.45
CA ILE A 70 5.51 -2.46 13.76
C ILE A 70 5.73 -0.96 13.56
N GLU A 71 4.69 -0.17 13.85
CA GLU A 71 4.68 1.27 13.62
C GLU A 71 5.21 2.05 14.82
N THR A 72 4.99 1.55 16.04
CA THR A 72 5.37 2.27 17.26
C THR A 72 6.88 2.22 17.49
N PRO A 73 7.59 3.36 17.44
CA PRO A 73 9.01 3.39 17.78
C PRO A 73 9.24 3.13 19.28
N PRO A 74 10.44 2.69 19.68
CA PRO A 74 10.84 2.65 21.08
C PRO A 74 10.71 4.03 21.74
N ARG A 75 10.38 4.06 23.04
CA ARG A 75 10.04 5.30 23.80
C ARG A 75 11.11 6.39 23.78
N ASP A 76 12.39 6.03 23.57
CA ASP A 76 13.51 6.97 23.63
C ASP A 76 14.05 7.40 22.25
N ARG A 77 13.34 7.07 21.16
CA ARG A 77 13.82 7.38 19.80
C ARG A 77 13.28 8.72 19.30
N SER A 78 14.17 9.69 19.14
CA SER A 78 13.84 10.99 18.54
C SER A 78 13.77 10.90 17.01
N PRO A 79 12.81 11.58 16.34
CA PRO A 79 12.77 11.65 14.88
C PRO A 79 14.01 12.36 14.33
N VAL A 80 14.46 11.91 13.14
CA VAL A 80 15.62 12.48 12.44
C VAL A 80 15.16 13.68 11.63
N VAL A 81 15.70 14.86 11.95
CA VAL A 81 15.44 16.07 11.16
C VAL A 81 16.20 15.95 9.85
N THR A 82 15.50 16.05 8.74
CA THR A 82 16.08 15.89 7.40
C THR A 82 16.05 17.24 6.69
N PHE A 83 17.17 17.62 6.09
CA PHE A 83 17.31 18.83 5.27
C PHE A 83 17.70 18.43 3.85
N LEU A 84 17.08 19.08 2.86
CA LEU A 84 17.46 18.97 1.46
C LEU A 84 18.13 20.27 1.04
N GLU A 85 19.45 20.25 0.85
CA GLU A 85 20.24 21.48 0.63
C GLU A 85 21.26 21.29 -0.50
N PRO A 86 21.64 22.37 -1.21
CA PRO A 86 22.80 22.32 -2.07
C PRO A 86 24.08 22.13 -1.26
N TRP A 87 25.19 21.85 -1.94
CA TRP A 87 26.49 21.84 -1.27
C TRP A 87 26.86 23.25 -0.79
N ASP A 88 26.97 23.42 0.52
CA ASP A 88 27.44 24.64 1.16
C ASP A 88 28.52 24.28 2.21
N ASP A 89 29.70 24.89 2.08
CA ASP A 89 30.83 24.62 2.97
C ASP A 89 30.55 25.13 4.40
N ASP A 90 29.86 26.28 4.56
CA ASP A 90 29.57 26.88 5.87
C ASP A 90 28.54 26.04 6.64
N LEU A 91 27.49 25.60 5.95
CA LEU A 91 26.46 24.71 6.51
C LEU A 91 27.07 23.39 7.01
N LEU A 92 27.97 22.80 6.21
CA LEU A 92 28.61 21.52 6.53
C LEU A 92 29.59 21.65 7.69
N GLU A 93 30.35 22.75 7.74
CA GLU A 93 31.23 23.07 8.87
C GLU A 93 30.42 23.22 10.16
N GLU A 94 29.33 24.00 10.14
CA GLU A 94 28.46 24.17 11.32
C GLU A 94 27.81 22.85 11.75
N ALA A 95 27.30 22.06 10.80
CA ALA A 95 26.67 20.76 11.08
C ALA A 95 27.65 19.78 11.75
N MET A 96 28.89 19.70 11.24
CA MET A 96 29.92 18.84 11.83
C MET A 96 30.40 19.39 13.17
N ALA A 97 30.68 20.70 13.28
CA ALA A 97 31.11 21.31 14.54
C ALA A 97 30.09 21.09 15.66
N ARG A 98 28.79 21.27 15.37
CA ARG A 98 27.70 21.03 16.31
C ARG A 98 27.66 19.58 16.83
N GLU A 99 27.96 18.61 15.97
CA GLU A 99 28.01 17.20 16.36
C GLU A 99 29.24 16.90 17.23
N LEU A 100 30.40 17.45 16.85
CA LEU A 100 31.67 17.27 17.57
C LEU A 100 31.62 17.90 18.96
N ASP A 101 31.06 19.11 19.07
CA ASP A 101 30.96 19.85 20.34
C ASP A 101 30.09 19.10 21.38
N ARG A 102 29.17 18.25 20.93
CA ARG A 102 28.38 17.35 21.81
C ARG A 102 29.00 15.96 22.01
N GLY A 103 30.22 15.73 21.53
CA GLY A 103 30.93 14.45 21.60
C GLY A 103 30.27 13.35 20.76
N GLY A 104 29.57 13.73 19.70
CA GLY A 104 28.97 12.78 18.76
C GLY A 104 29.84 12.57 17.53
N GLN A 105 29.35 11.73 16.62
CA GLN A 105 30.07 11.34 15.41
C GLN A 105 29.22 11.57 14.16
N VAL A 106 29.89 11.77 13.02
CA VAL A 106 29.26 12.10 11.75
C VAL A 106 29.51 11.01 10.71
N PHE A 107 28.44 10.56 10.06
CA PHE A 107 28.55 9.79 8.83
C PHE A 107 28.54 10.73 7.62
N PHE A 108 29.54 10.61 6.74
CA PHE A 108 29.57 11.33 5.47
C PHE A 108 29.52 10.32 4.31
N VAL A 109 28.36 10.16 3.70
CA VAL A 109 28.12 9.15 2.66
C VAL A 109 28.43 9.74 1.29
N HIS A 110 29.27 9.03 0.53
CA HIS A 110 29.59 9.33 -0.86
C HIS A 110 29.72 8.03 -1.65
N ASN A 111 28.77 7.78 -2.53
CA ASN A 111 28.67 6.51 -3.26
C ASN A 111 29.54 6.46 -4.53
N ARG A 112 30.81 6.89 -4.43
CA ARG A 112 31.76 6.85 -5.55
C ARG A 112 33.19 6.70 -5.05
N ILE A 113 33.78 5.52 -5.28
CA ILE A 113 35.10 5.16 -4.73
C ILE A 113 36.21 5.98 -5.39
N GLU A 114 36.06 6.31 -6.67
CA GLU A 114 37.09 7.05 -7.42
C GLU A 114 37.32 8.46 -6.88
N THR A 115 36.31 9.06 -6.24
CA THR A 115 36.35 10.45 -5.76
C THR A 115 36.29 10.57 -4.23
N ILE A 116 36.22 9.45 -3.50
CA ILE A 116 36.03 9.45 -2.05
C ILE A 116 37.22 10.06 -1.30
N GLU A 117 38.45 9.84 -1.76
CA GLU A 117 39.65 10.40 -1.13
C GLU A 117 39.71 11.92 -1.29
N SER A 118 39.37 12.43 -2.47
CA SER A 118 39.27 13.87 -2.75
C SER A 118 38.20 14.52 -1.87
N LEU A 119 37.07 13.85 -1.68
CA LEU A 119 36.01 14.30 -0.79
C LEU A 119 36.46 14.27 0.67
N ALA A 120 37.13 13.20 1.12
CA ALA A 120 37.65 13.11 2.48
C ALA A 120 38.68 14.21 2.76
N ALA A 121 39.53 14.55 1.79
CA ALA A 121 40.42 15.70 1.89
C ALA A 121 39.65 17.03 2.02
N ARG A 122 38.50 17.19 1.35
CA ARG A 122 37.62 18.36 1.54
C ARG A 122 36.99 18.38 2.92
N VAL A 123 36.45 17.26 3.38
CA VAL A 123 35.88 17.12 4.74
C VAL A 123 36.91 17.45 5.82
N ARG A 124 38.17 17.01 5.67
CA ARG A 124 39.27 17.37 6.58
C ARG A 124 39.55 18.88 6.64
N ARG A 125 39.34 19.61 5.53
CA ARG A 125 39.47 21.07 5.52
C ARG A 125 38.31 21.75 6.24
N LEU A 126 37.10 21.23 6.08
CA LEU A 126 35.88 21.76 6.72
C LEU A 126 35.83 21.45 8.22
N ALA A 127 36.41 20.33 8.66
CA ALA A 127 36.47 19.94 10.07
C ALA A 127 37.92 19.65 10.50
N PRO A 128 38.80 20.67 10.61
CA PRO A 128 40.21 20.48 10.90
C PRO A 128 40.48 19.91 12.31
N ARG A 129 39.50 20.03 13.21
CA ARG A 129 39.56 19.49 14.58
C ARG A 129 39.14 18.02 14.67
N ALA A 130 38.60 17.45 13.60
CA ALA A 130 38.02 16.12 13.59
C ALA A 130 38.99 15.06 13.04
N TRP A 131 38.95 13.88 13.64
CA TRP A 131 39.59 12.69 13.11
C TRP A 131 38.73 12.10 11.99
N VAL A 132 39.19 12.22 10.75
CA VAL A 132 38.47 11.77 9.55
C VAL A 132 39.07 10.48 8.98
N ALA A 133 38.26 9.42 8.91
CA ALA A 133 38.63 8.16 8.28
C ALA A 133 37.77 7.87 7.03
N VAL A 134 38.28 7.00 6.16
CA VAL A 134 37.60 6.57 4.93
C VAL A 134 37.29 5.07 5.02
N ALA A 135 36.07 4.68 4.65
CA ALA A 135 35.64 3.28 4.60
C ALA A 135 34.86 2.96 3.32
N HIS A 136 35.40 2.10 2.46
CA HIS A 136 34.75 1.66 1.22
C HIS A 136 35.08 0.20 0.88
N GLY A 137 34.33 -0.39 -0.06
CA GLY A 137 34.34 -1.84 -0.30
C GLY A 137 35.57 -2.37 -1.01
N SER A 138 36.30 -1.49 -1.70
CA SER A 138 37.59 -1.83 -2.30
C SER A 138 38.75 -1.83 -1.30
N LEU A 139 38.53 -1.50 -0.02
CA LEU A 139 39.57 -1.63 1.00
C LEU A 139 39.83 -3.11 1.32
N PRO A 140 41.07 -3.48 1.68
CA PRO A 140 41.33 -4.77 2.29
C PRO A 140 40.45 -4.98 3.53
N GLU A 141 39.98 -6.21 3.74
CA GLU A 141 39.02 -6.54 4.82
C GLU A 141 39.54 -6.10 6.20
N GLN A 142 40.83 -6.27 6.47
CA GLN A 142 41.48 -5.80 7.71
C GLN A 142 41.43 -4.28 7.86
N ALA A 143 41.70 -3.53 6.79
CA ALA A 143 41.69 -2.07 6.83
C ALA A 143 40.27 -1.51 7.01
N LEU A 144 39.28 -2.16 6.40
CA LEU A 144 37.87 -1.82 6.60
C LEU A 144 37.44 -2.10 8.04
N ASP A 145 37.73 -3.29 8.57
CA ASP A 145 37.38 -3.67 9.95
C ASP A 145 38.05 -2.72 10.96
N ASP A 146 39.33 -2.38 10.77
CA ASP A 146 40.04 -1.42 11.62
C ASP A 146 39.41 -0.03 11.57
N ALA A 147 39.11 0.50 10.38
CA ALA A 147 38.44 1.80 10.24
C ALA A 147 37.07 1.81 10.95
N MET A 148 36.31 0.72 10.81
CA MET A 148 35.01 0.59 11.46
C MET A 148 35.13 0.47 12.98
N ARG A 149 36.06 -0.32 13.49
CA ARG A 149 36.31 -0.48 14.94
C ARG A 149 36.69 0.85 15.59
N ARG A 150 37.59 1.60 14.96
CA ARG A 150 38.02 2.92 15.45
C ARG A 150 36.86 3.92 15.47
N PHE A 151 35.98 3.86 14.47
CA PHE A 151 34.75 4.65 14.48
C PHE A 151 33.81 4.22 15.60
N VAL A 152 33.53 2.93 15.79
CA VAL A 152 32.68 2.45 16.90
C VAL A 152 33.27 2.83 18.28
N ALA A 153 34.60 2.82 18.42
CA ALA A 153 35.30 3.19 19.64
C ALA A 153 35.33 4.71 19.92
N GLY A 154 34.90 5.55 18.98
CA GLY A 154 34.95 7.00 19.11
C GLY A 154 36.33 7.62 18.87
N GLU A 155 37.27 6.89 18.27
CA GLU A 155 38.59 7.42 17.89
C GLU A 155 38.57 8.18 16.56
N VAL A 156 37.51 7.99 15.79
CA VAL A 156 37.25 8.68 14.52
C VAL A 156 35.94 9.42 14.68
N ASP A 157 35.96 10.73 14.47
CA ASP A 157 34.77 11.55 14.63
C ASP A 157 33.92 11.59 13.36
N VAL A 158 34.55 11.57 12.19
CA VAL A 158 33.87 11.63 10.88
C VAL A 158 34.28 10.44 10.03
N LEU A 159 33.29 9.61 9.65
CA LEU A 159 33.49 8.49 8.74
C LEU A 159 32.98 8.83 7.34
N VAL A 160 33.91 9.04 6.41
CA VAL A 160 33.60 9.19 4.98
C VAL A 160 33.48 7.80 4.37
N SER A 161 32.30 7.45 3.87
CA SER A 161 32.03 6.07 3.45
C SER A 161 31.12 5.96 2.24
N THR A 162 31.16 4.81 1.56
CA THR A 162 30.14 4.45 0.58
C THR A 162 28.89 3.90 1.27
N LEU A 163 28.02 3.18 0.56
CA LEU A 163 26.83 2.52 1.11
C LEU A 163 27.14 1.36 2.09
N ILE A 164 28.40 1.14 2.48
CA ILE A 164 28.77 0.10 3.46
C ILE A 164 28.16 0.36 4.82
N VAL A 165 27.84 1.60 5.18
CA VAL A 165 27.11 1.92 6.42
C VAL A 165 25.73 1.25 6.47
N GLU A 166 25.13 0.91 5.33
CA GLU A 166 23.88 0.15 5.26
C GLU A 166 24.00 -1.28 5.83
N SER A 167 25.21 -1.83 5.98
CA SER A 167 25.46 -3.26 6.24
C SER A 167 25.38 -3.71 7.70
N GLY A 168 24.99 -2.83 8.64
CA GLY A 168 24.68 -3.28 10.00
C GLY A 168 25.45 -2.61 11.12
N LEU A 169 26.20 -1.54 10.84
CA LEU A 169 26.85 -0.78 11.91
C LEU A 169 25.82 -0.11 12.82
N ASP A 170 25.98 -0.39 14.11
CA ASP A 170 25.24 0.26 15.17
C ASP A 170 26.20 1.18 15.94
N VAL A 171 26.08 2.48 15.68
CA VAL A 171 26.88 3.50 16.34
C VAL A 171 25.92 4.46 17.05
N PRO A 172 25.61 4.22 18.34
CA PRO A 172 24.64 5.03 19.08
C PRO A 172 25.01 6.52 19.17
N ASN A 173 26.31 6.82 19.11
CA ASN A 173 26.84 8.18 19.18
C ASN A 173 26.84 8.91 17.83
N ALA A 174 26.55 8.20 16.72
CA ALA A 174 26.43 8.82 15.41
C ALA A 174 25.02 9.40 15.23
N ASN A 175 24.92 10.71 15.38
CA ASN A 175 23.63 11.42 15.32
C ASN A 175 23.52 12.39 14.15
N THR A 176 24.59 12.61 13.38
CA THR A 176 24.53 13.40 12.15
C THR A 176 24.95 12.57 10.95
N MET A 177 24.16 12.62 9.89
CA MET A 177 24.45 12.02 8.59
C MET A 177 24.44 13.09 7.52
N VAL A 178 25.44 13.08 6.65
CA VAL A 178 25.51 13.87 5.43
C VAL A 178 25.56 12.91 4.25
N VAL A 179 24.67 13.05 3.29
CA VAL A 179 24.62 12.21 2.09
C VAL A 179 24.91 13.06 0.88
N ASN A 180 26.11 12.88 0.31
CA ASN A 180 26.50 13.56 -0.92
C ASN A 180 25.85 12.91 -2.14
N ARG A 181 25.38 13.73 -3.08
CA ARG A 181 24.66 13.30 -4.29
C ARG A 181 23.45 12.44 -3.95
N ALA A 182 22.61 12.91 -3.04
CA ALA A 182 21.37 12.22 -2.66
C ALA A 182 20.42 12.01 -3.86
N ASP A 183 20.54 12.86 -4.90
CA ASP A 183 19.85 12.74 -6.19
C ASP A 183 20.15 11.41 -6.93
N GLN A 184 21.31 10.81 -6.68
CA GLN A 184 21.73 9.57 -7.34
C GLN A 184 21.33 8.30 -6.59
N LEU A 185 20.73 8.42 -5.39
CA LEU A 185 20.37 7.29 -4.54
C LEU A 185 18.87 7.02 -4.57
N GLY A 186 18.51 5.74 -4.55
CA GLY A 186 17.11 5.32 -4.47
C GLY A 186 16.47 5.68 -3.14
N LEU A 187 15.14 5.86 -3.12
CA LEU A 187 14.40 6.26 -1.91
C LEU A 187 14.58 5.26 -0.76
N ALA A 188 14.52 3.96 -1.07
CA ALA A 188 14.76 2.91 -0.08
C ALA A 188 16.17 2.97 0.54
N GLN A 189 17.20 3.28 -0.27
CA GLN A 189 18.59 3.39 0.21
C GLN A 189 18.73 4.60 1.13
N LEU A 190 18.20 5.75 0.74
CA LEU A 190 18.22 6.96 1.56
C LEU A 190 17.49 6.77 2.88
N TYR A 191 16.35 6.06 2.89
CA TYR A 191 15.64 5.73 4.11
C TYR A 191 16.45 4.80 5.03
N GLN A 192 17.09 3.77 4.47
CA GLN A 192 17.96 2.87 5.23
C GLN A 192 19.16 3.61 5.82
N LEU A 193 19.80 4.49 5.06
CA LEU A 193 20.89 5.35 5.52
C LEU A 193 20.41 6.26 6.66
N ARG A 194 19.30 6.98 6.47
CA ARG A 194 18.69 7.83 7.51
C ARG A 194 18.42 7.05 8.80
N GLY A 195 17.98 5.79 8.69
CA GLY A 195 17.73 4.91 9.83
C GLY A 195 18.97 4.47 10.62
N ARG A 196 20.18 4.79 10.14
CA ARG A 196 21.45 4.51 10.83
C ARG A 196 21.85 5.59 11.84
N VAL A 197 21.20 6.76 11.80
CA VAL A 197 21.38 7.83 12.81
C VAL A 197 20.16 7.95 13.71
N GLY A 198 20.34 8.57 14.88
CA GLY A 198 19.24 8.81 15.83
C GLY A 198 18.77 7.55 16.55
N ARG A 199 19.74 6.75 17.02
CA ARG A 199 19.49 5.56 17.84
C ARG A 199 19.47 5.83 19.34
N GLY A 200 19.92 7.01 19.77
CA GLY A 200 19.85 7.47 21.15
C GLY A 200 18.69 8.44 21.42
N HIS A 201 18.67 8.97 22.65
CA HIS A 201 17.74 10.01 23.11
C HIS A 201 18.03 11.39 22.51
N ARG A 202 19.18 11.55 21.82
CA ARG A 202 19.61 12.80 21.22
C ARG A 202 18.96 12.99 19.85
N ARG A 203 18.58 14.22 19.54
CA ARG A 203 18.05 14.57 18.23
C ARG A 203 19.14 14.39 17.16
N ALA A 204 18.76 13.67 16.10
CA ALA A 204 19.62 13.40 14.97
C ALA A 204 19.27 14.26 13.75
N TYR A 205 20.27 14.49 12.90
CA TYR A 205 20.19 15.34 11.73
C TYR A 205 20.67 14.58 10.49
N CYS A 206 19.97 14.76 9.37
CA CYS A 206 20.29 14.15 8.08
C CYS A 206 20.32 15.26 7.01
N TYR A 207 21.48 15.51 6.42
CA TYR A 207 21.65 16.48 5.35
C TYR A 207 21.76 15.73 4.01
N LEU A 208 20.77 15.93 3.15
CA LEU A 208 20.73 15.35 1.81
C LEU A 208 21.25 16.40 0.84
N LEU A 209 22.50 16.24 0.40
CA LEU A 209 23.14 17.19 -0.50
C LEU A 209 22.79 16.87 -1.95
N VAL A 210 22.31 17.89 -2.65
CA VAL A 210 21.98 17.84 -4.07
C VAL A 210 22.72 18.90 -4.87
N PRO A 211 22.93 18.71 -6.18
CA PRO A 211 23.35 19.80 -7.06
C PRO A 211 22.25 20.87 -7.18
N ASP A 212 22.62 22.09 -7.59
CA ASP A 212 21.66 23.20 -7.81
C ASP A 212 20.58 22.85 -8.85
N GLN A 213 20.88 21.93 -9.77
CA GLN A 213 19.96 21.42 -10.77
C GLN A 213 19.73 19.94 -10.54
N VAL A 214 18.49 19.60 -10.13
CA VAL A 214 18.04 18.23 -9.91
C VAL A 214 16.92 17.92 -10.90
N GLU A 215 16.86 16.69 -11.40
CA GLU A 215 15.74 16.24 -12.21
C GLU A 215 14.46 16.22 -11.37
N ALA A 216 13.32 16.59 -11.98
CA ALA A 216 12.04 16.70 -11.28
C ALA A 216 11.63 15.41 -10.54
N GLU A 217 11.96 14.24 -11.08
CA GLU A 217 11.72 12.95 -10.44
C GLU A 217 12.54 12.77 -9.15
N ALA A 218 13.83 13.11 -9.20
CA ALA A 218 14.72 13.02 -8.05
C ALA A 218 14.35 14.07 -6.98
N GLU A 219 13.96 15.27 -7.38
CA GLU A 219 13.51 16.32 -6.45
C GLU A 219 12.22 15.90 -5.72
N TYR A 220 11.22 15.40 -6.44
CA TYR A 220 9.98 14.91 -5.84
C TYR A 220 10.24 13.74 -4.88
N ARG A 221 11.10 12.80 -5.26
CA ARG A 221 11.53 11.68 -4.39
C ARG A 221 12.18 12.16 -3.10
N LEU A 222 13.04 13.17 -3.16
CA LEU A 222 13.74 13.72 -1.99
C LEU A 222 12.80 14.50 -1.08
N LYS A 223 11.87 15.29 -1.63
CA LYS A 223 10.82 15.98 -0.86
C LYS A 223 9.92 15.01 -0.10
N VAL A 224 9.59 13.86 -0.68
CA VAL A 224 8.85 12.80 0.02
C VAL A 224 9.60 12.34 1.28
N LEU A 225 10.93 12.19 1.21
CA LEU A 225 11.74 11.77 2.35
C LEU A 225 11.87 12.86 3.44
N GLU A 226 11.92 14.13 3.02
CA GLU A 226 11.92 15.29 3.90
C GLU A 226 10.60 15.45 4.66
N GLN A 227 9.47 15.26 4.00
CA GLN A 227 8.13 15.41 4.61
C GLN A 227 7.76 14.26 5.54
N HIS A 228 8.30 13.05 5.31
CA HIS A 228 7.99 11.86 6.12
C HIS A 228 9.09 11.59 7.17
N THR A 229 9.21 12.50 8.14
CA THR A 229 10.20 12.42 9.24
C THR A 229 9.82 11.45 10.36
N ASP A 230 8.55 11.02 10.42
CA ASP A 230 8.08 10.15 11.49
C ASP A 230 8.71 8.75 11.44
N LEU A 231 9.03 8.24 12.63
CA LEU A 231 9.46 6.87 12.84
C LEU A 231 8.26 5.94 12.58
N GLY A 232 8.43 4.98 11.65
CA GLY A 232 7.34 4.15 11.14
C GLY A 232 6.96 4.43 9.68
N SER A 233 7.50 5.50 9.08
CA SER A 233 7.26 5.86 7.66
C SER A 233 7.84 4.88 6.63
N GLY A 234 8.56 3.84 7.04
CA GLY A 234 9.23 2.87 6.14
C GLY A 234 8.26 2.12 5.23
N TYR A 235 7.04 1.86 5.71
CA TYR A 235 5.97 1.30 4.90
C TYR A 235 5.45 2.27 3.83
N ARG A 236 5.16 3.53 4.21
CA ARG A 236 4.74 4.60 3.27
C ARG A 236 5.81 4.85 2.21
N ILE A 237 7.08 4.83 2.63
CA ILE A 237 8.22 5.02 1.74
C ILE A 237 8.41 3.84 0.78
N ALA A 238 8.21 2.59 1.24
CA ALA A 238 8.24 1.43 0.37
C ALA A 238 7.10 1.40 -0.66
N LEU A 239 5.90 1.89 -0.29
CA LEU A 239 4.79 2.08 -1.23
C LEU A 239 5.16 3.11 -2.31
N ARG A 240 5.73 4.26 -1.92
CA ARG A 240 6.18 5.27 -2.89
C ARG A 240 7.33 4.76 -3.77
N ASP A 241 8.30 4.03 -3.22
CA ASP A 241 9.39 3.42 -4.00
C ASP A 241 8.85 2.40 -5.03
N LEU A 242 7.80 1.65 -4.69
CA LEU A 242 7.10 0.77 -5.63
C LEU A 242 6.39 1.56 -6.74
N GLU A 243 5.73 2.68 -6.41
CA GLU A 243 5.11 3.57 -7.39
C GLU A 243 6.15 4.12 -8.39
N PHE A 244 7.30 4.60 -7.89
CA PHE A 244 8.39 5.10 -8.74
C PHE A 244 8.95 4.00 -9.67
N ARG A 245 9.17 2.79 -9.16
CA ARG A 245 9.74 1.69 -9.97
C ARG A 245 8.73 1.06 -10.94
N GLY A 246 7.44 1.09 -10.65
CA GLY A 246 6.38 0.48 -11.48
C GLY A 246 5.92 1.34 -12.67
N ALA A 247 6.15 2.65 -12.62
CA ALA A 247 5.71 3.61 -13.62
C ALA A 247 6.54 3.63 -14.93
N GLY A 248 7.79 3.17 -14.90
CA GLY A 248 8.75 3.39 -16.00
C GLY A 248 8.65 2.44 -17.21
N ASN A 249 7.89 1.35 -17.15
CA ASN A 249 7.95 0.30 -18.19
C ASN A 249 6.65 0.05 -18.97
N LEU A 250 5.56 0.78 -18.70
CA LEU A 250 4.26 0.48 -19.36
C LEU A 250 3.72 1.58 -20.27
N LEU A 251 4.05 2.85 -20.05
CA LEU A 251 3.59 3.94 -20.93
C LEU A 251 4.69 4.99 -21.03
N GLY A 252 5.22 5.18 -22.24
CA GLY A 252 6.38 6.03 -22.53
C GLY A 252 6.25 7.46 -21.97
N ALA A 253 7.40 8.02 -21.61
CA ALA A 253 7.55 9.39 -21.13
C ALA A 253 6.87 10.37 -22.10
N GLN A 254 5.79 11.04 -21.68
CA GLN A 254 5.36 12.39 -22.13
C GLN A 254 4.02 12.89 -21.52
N GLN A 255 3.29 12.16 -20.66
CA GLN A 255 1.99 12.62 -20.13
C GLN A 255 1.81 12.28 -18.62
N SER A 256 2.40 13.07 -17.72
CA SER A 256 2.78 12.65 -16.35
C SER A 256 1.82 12.94 -15.18
N GLY A 257 0.60 13.47 -15.36
CA GLY A 257 -0.22 13.92 -14.21
C GLY A 257 -1.21 12.90 -13.64
N HIS A 258 -2.12 12.42 -14.50
CA HIS A 258 -3.32 11.66 -14.08
C HIS A 258 -3.32 10.20 -14.55
N ALA A 259 -2.56 9.88 -15.61
CA ALA A 259 -2.53 8.53 -16.18
C ALA A 259 -1.76 7.50 -15.31
N HIS A 260 -0.80 7.98 -14.50
CA HIS A 260 0.02 7.13 -13.64
C HIS A 260 -0.77 6.45 -12.50
N ALA A 261 -1.78 7.11 -11.94
CA ALA A 261 -2.62 6.54 -10.88
C ALA A 261 -3.56 5.44 -11.42
N VAL A 262 -4.16 5.68 -12.59
CA VAL A 262 -5.19 4.80 -13.18
C VAL A 262 -4.61 3.47 -13.66
N GLY A 263 -3.40 3.47 -14.23
CA GLY A 263 -2.77 2.24 -14.73
C GLY A 263 -2.33 1.26 -13.65
N PHE A 264 -1.87 1.78 -12.51
CA PHE A 264 -1.42 0.97 -11.38
C PHE A 264 -2.59 0.36 -10.59
N GLU A 265 -3.68 1.12 -10.38
CA GLU A 265 -4.90 0.58 -9.78
C GLU A 265 -5.48 -0.58 -10.61
N LEU A 266 -5.48 -0.45 -11.94
CA LEU A 266 -5.96 -1.50 -12.84
C LEU A 266 -5.06 -2.75 -12.78
N TYR A 267 -3.75 -2.59 -12.68
CA TYR A 267 -2.81 -3.70 -12.51
C TYR A 267 -3.01 -4.43 -11.16
N LEU A 268 -3.17 -3.69 -10.06
CA LEU A 268 -3.48 -4.25 -8.75
C LEU A 268 -4.81 -5.01 -8.76
N ARG A 269 -5.82 -4.47 -9.45
CA ARG A 269 -7.12 -5.13 -9.66
C ARG A 269 -6.94 -6.45 -10.41
N TRP A 270 -6.27 -6.46 -11.56
CA TRP A 270 -6.04 -7.67 -12.36
C TRP A 270 -5.22 -8.73 -11.61
N LEU A 271 -4.24 -8.32 -10.81
CA LEU A 271 -3.46 -9.27 -10.02
C LEU A 271 -4.28 -9.83 -8.86
N GLY A 272 -5.03 -8.99 -8.14
CA GLY A 272 -5.97 -9.45 -7.11
C GLY A 272 -6.99 -10.45 -7.67
N ASP A 273 -7.45 -10.24 -8.90
CA ASP A 273 -8.37 -11.16 -9.59
C ASP A 273 -7.67 -12.48 -9.97
N ALA A 274 -6.43 -12.43 -10.47
CA ALA A 274 -5.65 -13.63 -10.81
C ALA A 274 -5.25 -14.46 -9.58
N VAL A 275 -5.01 -13.81 -8.44
CA VAL A 275 -4.63 -14.44 -7.19
C VAL A 275 -5.82 -15.14 -6.52
N ARG A 276 -6.99 -14.48 -6.46
CA ARG A 276 -8.23 -15.10 -5.99
C ARG A 276 -8.58 -16.35 -6.80
N ALA A 277 -8.40 -16.29 -8.12
CA ALA A 277 -8.59 -17.44 -9.00
C ALA A 277 -7.64 -18.62 -8.69
N LEU A 278 -6.42 -18.36 -8.19
CA LEU A 278 -5.44 -19.39 -7.83
C LEU A 278 -5.63 -19.96 -6.42
N GLN A 279 -6.20 -19.20 -5.48
CA GLN A 279 -6.43 -19.63 -4.10
C GLN A 279 -7.63 -20.57 -3.94
N GLY A 280 -8.37 -20.87 -5.02
CA GLY A 280 -9.56 -21.72 -4.94
C GLY A 280 -10.71 -21.07 -4.18
N GLU A 281 -10.60 -19.78 -3.85
CA GLU A 281 -11.74 -18.95 -3.52
C GLU A 281 -12.60 -18.90 -4.78
N SER A 282 -13.62 -19.75 -4.82
CA SER A 282 -14.66 -19.68 -5.84
C SER A 282 -15.09 -18.23 -5.97
N ALA A 283 -14.95 -17.73 -7.20
CA ALA A 283 -15.38 -16.41 -7.65
C ALA A 283 -16.91 -16.25 -7.52
N GLU A 284 -17.43 -16.17 -6.30
CA GLU A 284 -18.83 -15.80 -6.06
C GLU A 284 -19.00 -14.29 -5.85
N ALA A 285 -17.93 -13.57 -5.47
CA ALA A 285 -17.94 -12.11 -5.53
C ALA A 285 -17.73 -11.67 -6.99
N LEU A 286 -18.83 -11.40 -7.70
CA LEU A 286 -18.79 -10.77 -9.03
C LEU A 286 -17.91 -9.52 -8.96
N PRO A 287 -17.02 -9.25 -9.92
CA PRO A 287 -16.20 -8.04 -9.88
C PRO A 287 -17.10 -6.79 -9.94
N PRO A 288 -16.70 -5.68 -9.29
CA PRO A 288 -17.50 -4.45 -9.29
C PRO A 288 -17.70 -3.93 -10.73
N PRO A 289 -18.88 -3.38 -11.06
CA PRO A 289 -19.16 -2.84 -12.39
C PRO A 289 -18.33 -1.59 -12.66
N ASP A 290 -18.05 -1.33 -13.93
CA ASP A 290 -17.48 -0.05 -14.34
C ASP A 290 -18.59 1.01 -14.37
N VAL A 291 -18.43 2.05 -13.54
CA VAL A 291 -19.41 3.13 -13.39
C VAL A 291 -18.91 4.37 -14.11
N LEU A 292 -19.65 4.83 -15.12
CA LEU A 292 -19.39 6.04 -15.87
C LEU A 292 -20.43 7.09 -15.48
N TYR A 293 -20.01 8.09 -14.71
CA TYR A 293 -20.86 9.17 -14.22
C TYR A 293 -20.43 10.49 -14.88
N ASP A 294 -21.38 11.23 -15.45
CA ASP A 294 -21.10 12.43 -16.26
C ASP A 294 -20.96 13.72 -15.46
N ARG A 295 -21.14 13.66 -14.13
CA ARG A 295 -20.93 14.79 -13.23
C ARG A 295 -19.62 14.61 -12.43
N PRO A 296 -19.02 15.70 -11.93
CA PRO A 296 -17.82 15.60 -11.11
C PRO A 296 -18.06 14.74 -9.87
N ALA A 297 -17.13 13.83 -9.58
CA ALA A 297 -17.22 12.87 -8.48
C ALA A 297 -15.89 12.86 -7.72
N HIS A 298 -15.68 13.85 -6.85
CA HIS A 298 -14.47 13.99 -6.04
C HIS A 298 -14.76 14.81 -4.78
N LEU A 299 -13.92 14.64 -3.75
CA LEU A 299 -13.89 15.53 -2.60
C LEU A 299 -13.14 16.83 -2.95
N PRO A 300 -13.79 18.01 -2.91
CA PRO A 300 -13.12 19.27 -3.16
C PRO A 300 -12.29 19.73 -1.96
N ASP A 301 -11.16 20.40 -2.22
CA ASP A 301 -10.23 20.87 -1.17
C ASP A 301 -10.87 21.93 -0.26
N THR A 302 -11.90 22.62 -0.75
CA THR A 302 -12.68 23.58 0.03
C THR A 302 -13.58 22.95 1.09
N TYR A 303 -13.93 21.66 0.92
CA TYR A 303 -14.80 20.94 1.84
C TYR A 303 -14.00 20.09 2.84
N LEU A 304 -12.89 19.50 2.39
CA LEU A 304 -12.00 18.72 3.23
C LEU A 304 -10.54 19.12 2.92
N PRO A 305 -9.99 20.12 3.66
CA PRO A 305 -8.66 20.68 3.39
C PRO A 305 -7.51 19.85 3.95
N ASP A 306 -7.76 19.00 4.95
CA ASP A 306 -6.77 18.10 5.53
C ASP A 306 -6.51 16.91 4.58
N GLU A 307 -5.33 16.88 3.96
CA GLU A 307 -4.96 15.85 2.99
C GLU A 307 -4.91 14.43 3.59
N ASP A 308 -4.50 14.27 4.85
CA ASP A 308 -4.44 12.95 5.49
C ASP A 308 -5.85 12.43 5.76
N ALA A 309 -6.76 13.29 6.23
CA ALA A 309 -8.18 12.94 6.39
C ALA A 309 -8.85 12.64 5.04
N LYS A 310 -8.45 13.34 3.97
CA LYS A 310 -8.95 13.11 2.60
C LYS A 310 -8.56 11.71 2.10
N VAL A 311 -7.30 11.35 2.28
CA VAL A 311 -6.75 10.05 1.86
C VAL A 311 -7.37 8.92 2.68
N ASP A 312 -7.55 9.10 3.99
CA ASP A 312 -8.22 8.11 4.83
C ASP A 312 -9.68 7.87 4.38
N PHE A 313 -10.42 8.95 4.09
CA PHE A 313 -11.78 8.85 3.58
C PHE A 313 -11.85 8.09 2.25
N TYR A 314 -11.00 8.43 1.27
CA TYR A 314 -10.94 7.70 0.00
C TYR A 314 -10.62 6.21 0.19
N ARG A 315 -9.71 5.88 1.11
CA ARG A 315 -9.37 4.49 1.43
C ARG A 315 -10.54 3.73 2.03
N ARG A 316 -11.27 4.35 2.96
CA ARG A 316 -12.47 3.76 3.59
C ARG A 316 -13.58 3.57 2.56
N LEU A 317 -13.81 4.56 1.69
CA LEU A 317 -14.80 4.49 0.62
C LEU A 317 -14.48 3.41 -0.42
N ALA A 318 -13.20 3.24 -0.78
CA ALA A 318 -12.77 2.21 -1.74
C ALA A 318 -12.91 0.77 -1.19
N ARG A 319 -12.92 0.61 0.14
CA ARG A 319 -13.10 -0.68 0.82
C ARG A 319 -14.56 -0.99 1.14
N ALA A 320 -15.42 0.02 1.15
CA ALA A 320 -16.83 -0.16 1.42
C ALA A 320 -17.48 -0.97 0.29
N VAL A 321 -17.98 -2.15 0.64
CA VAL A 321 -18.59 -3.10 -0.31
C VAL A 321 -20.11 -3.15 -0.14
N GLU A 322 -20.63 -2.66 0.99
CA GLU A 322 -22.06 -2.59 1.27
C GLU A 322 -22.60 -1.16 1.21
N HIS A 323 -23.87 -1.03 0.82
CA HIS A 323 -24.56 0.26 0.74
C HIS A 323 -24.60 0.98 2.10
N ASP A 324 -24.82 0.23 3.18
CA ASP A 324 -24.95 0.78 4.54
C ASP A 324 -23.63 1.37 5.05
N GLU A 325 -22.48 0.81 4.66
CA GLU A 325 -21.16 1.34 5.00
C GLU A 325 -20.92 2.71 4.34
N ILE A 326 -21.35 2.85 3.08
CA ILE A 326 -21.25 4.12 2.34
C ILE A 326 -22.22 5.15 2.92
N ALA A 327 -23.41 4.73 3.34
CA ALA A 327 -24.37 5.60 4.02
C ALA A 327 -23.81 6.11 5.37
N ALA A 328 -23.13 5.26 6.13
CA ALA A 328 -22.46 5.66 7.37
C ALA A 328 -21.34 6.68 7.11
N LEU A 329 -20.54 6.48 6.05
CA LEU A 329 -19.51 7.44 5.62
C LEU A 329 -20.11 8.79 5.19
N ARG A 330 -21.27 8.79 4.54
CA ARG A 330 -22.00 10.02 4.19
C ARG A 330 -22.42 10.79 5.44
N GLU A 331 -22.99 10.12 6.44
CA GLU A 331 -23.41 10.78 7.68
C GLU A 331 -22.21 11.27 8.49
N GLU A 332 -21.09 10.53 8.51
CA GLU A 332 -19.85 11.01 9.13
C GLU A 332 -19.33 12.29 8.47
N LEU A 333 -19.30 12.34 7.13
CA LEU A 333 -18.92 13.57 6.41
C LEU A 333 -19.84 14.73 6.79
N ARG A 334 -21.14 14.45 6.91
CA ARG A 334 -22.13 15.47 7.24
C ARG A 334 -21.96 16.02 8.64
N ASP A 335 -21.74 15.14 9.61
CA ASP A 335 -21.55 15.49 11.02
C ASP A 335 -20.26 16.30 11.24
N ARG A 336 -19.17 15.90 10.57
CA ARG A 336 -17.85 16.51 10.75
C ARG A 336 -17.63 17.78 9.93
N PHE A 337 -18.16 17.85 8.71
CA PHE A 337 -17.81 18.88 7.73
C PHE A 337 -19.03 19.63 7.15
N GLY A 338 -20.25 19.32 7.60
CA GLY A 338 -21.48 19.94 7.10
C GLY A 338 -22.04 19.27 5.85
N PRO A 339 -23.02 19.84 5.14
CA PRO A 339 -23.63 19.18 3.99
C PRO A 339 -22.61 18.99 2.84
N PRO A 340 -22.47 17.76 2.29
CA PRO A 340 -21.52 17.49 1.21
C PRO A 340 -21.89 18.27 -0.06
N PRO A 341 -20.90 18.89 -0.74
CA PRO A 341 -21.12 19.58 -2.00
C PRO A 341 -21.44 18.60 -3.13
N ASN A 342 -21.92 19.11 -4.26
CA ASN A 342 -22.39 18.30 -5.40
C ASN A 342 -21.34 17.30 -5.89
N GLU A 343 -20.06 17.69 -5.87
CA GLU A 343 -18.93 16.86 -6.29
C GLU A 343 -18.68 15.69 -5.32
N ALA A 344 -18.84 15.93 -4.02
CA ALA A 344 -18.72 14.92 -2.97
C ALA A 344 -19.92 13.97 -2.96
N GLU A 345 -21.13 14.49 -3.18
CA GLU A 345 -22.32 13.65 -3.39
C GLU A 345 -22.19 12.80 -4.65
N GLY A 346 -21.61 13.34 -5.73
CA GLY A 346 -21.28 12.57 -6.94
C GLY A 346 -20.36 11.39 -6.64
N LEU A 347 -19.32 11.59 -5.82
CA LEU A 347 -18.41 10.53 -5.39
C LEU A 347 -19.14 9.43 -4.59
N LEU A 348 -20.01 9.81 -3.66
CA LEU A 348 -20.79 8.86 -2.86
C LEU A 348 -21.75 8.05 -3.74
N VAL A 349 -22.45 8.71 -4.67
CA VAL A 349 -23.36 8.04 -5.63
C VAL A 349 -22.61 7.04 -6.51
N VAL A 350 -21.42 7.39 -7.03
CA VAL A 350 -20.61 6.46 -7.83
C VAL A 350 -20.25 5.20 -7.04
N SER A 351 -19.85 5.37 -5.77
CA SER A 351 -19.51 4.26 -4.89
C SER A 351 -20.73 3.39 -4.56
N GLU A 352 -21.89 3.99 -4.32
CA GLU A 352 -23.15 3.24 -4.07
C GLU A 352 -23.60 2.46 -5.31
N LEU A 353 -23.53 3.06 -6.50
CA LEU A 353 -23.84 2.39 -7.76
C LEU A 353 -22.88 1.21 -8.02
N ARG A 354 -21.62 1.34 -7.61
CA ARG A 354 -20.64 0.25 -7.69
C ARG A 354 -21.01 -0.91 -6.76
N ALA A 355 -21.27 -0.64 -5.49
CA ALA A 355 -21.62 -1.65 -4.49
C ALA A 355 -22.94 -2.37 -4.84
N LEU A 356 -24.00 -1.61 -5.11
CA LEU A 356 -25.31 -2.16 -5.48
C LEU A 356 -25.28 -2.87 -6.83
N GLY A 357 -24.53 -2.32 -7.80
CA GLY A 357 -24.41 -2.91 -9.13
C GLY A 357 -23.65 -4.23 -9.12
N GLN A 358 -22.66 -4.37 -8.23
CA GLN A 358 -21.97 -5.64 -8.01
C GLN A 358 -22.95 -6.73 -7.54
N ARG A 359 -23.82 -6.42 -6.57
CA ARG A 359 -24.84 -7.34 -6.03
C ARG A 359 -25.91 -7.70 -7.06
N LEU A 360 -26.25 -6.78 -7.97
CA LEU A 360 -27.20 -7.01 -9.05
C LEU A 360 -26.58 -7.70 -10.28
N GLY A 361 -25.27 -7.98 -10.26
CA GLY A 361 -24.55 -8.63 -11.35
C GLY A 361 -24.37 -7.75 -12.59
N LEU A 362 -24.24 -6.44 -12.39
CA LEU A 362 -23.92 -5.50 -13.46
C LEU A 362 -22.45 -5.60 -13.87
N GLU A 363 -22.22 -5.37 -15.16
CA GLU A 363 -20.91 -5.21 -15.76
C GLU A 363 -20.58 -3.73 -15.96
N THR A 364 -21.57 -2.95 -16.39
CA THR A 364 -21.39 -1.52 -16.66
C THR A 364 -22.62 -0.72 -16.26
N VAL A 365 -22.40 0.41 -15.61
CA VAL A 365 -23.41 1.42 -15.29
C VAL A 365 -22.97 2.74 -15.92
N VAL A 366 -23.77 3.28 -16.84
CA VAL A 366 -23.52 4.59 -17.44
C VAL A 366 -24.65 5.52 -17.03
N VAL A 367 -24.34 6.68 -16.47
CA VAL A 367 -25.31 7.72 -16.14
C VAL A 367 -24.92 8.97 -16.91
N ARG A 368 -25.85 9.49 -17.73
CA ARG A 368 -25.67 10.70 -18.54
C ARG A 368 -26.93 11.55 -18.53
N GLY A 369 -26.89 12.70 -17.85
CA GLY A 369 -28.01 13.63 -17.78
C GLY A 369 -29.27 12.94 -17.22
N ASN A 370 -30.29 12.82 -18.05
CA ASN A 370 -31.57 12.16 -17.73
C ASN A 370 -31.65 10.70 -18.19
N GLU A 371 -30.55 10.13 -18.69
CA GLU A 371 -30.49 8.75 -19.16
C GLU A 371 -29.49 7.93 -18.34
N ALA A 372 -29.83 6.66 -18.11
CA ALA A 372 -28.89 5.69 -17.58
C ALA A 372 -28.90 4.43 -18.43
N ARG A 373 -27.78 3.71 -18.45
CA ARG A 373 -27.64 2.43 -19.14
C ARG A 373 -27.08 1.42 -18.18
N LEU A 374 -27.80 0.32 -18.01
CA LEU A 374 -27.37 -0.82 -17.21
C LEU A 374 -27.05 -1.97 -18.13
N VAL A 375 -25.84 -2.50 -18.05
CA VAL A 375 -25.42 -3.71 -18.77
C VAL A 375 -25.15 -4.79 -17.74
N PHE A 376 -25.92 -5.87 -17.81
CA PHE A 376 -25.76 -7.03 -16.93
C PHE A 376 -24.71 -7.98 -17.49
N ARG A 377 -24.03 -8.70 -16.61
CA ARG A 377 -23.12 -9.77 -17.03
C ARG A 377 -23.91 -10.88 -17.71
N ALA A 378 -23.30 -11.57 -18.68
CA ALA A 378 -23.94 -12.67 -19.39
C ALA A 378 -24.38 -13.85 -18.49
N THR A 379 -23.74 -13.98 -17.32
CA THR A 379 -24.04 -15.00 -16.29
C THR A 379 -25.08 -14.54 -15.27
N ALA A 380 -25.48 -13.26 -15.27
CA ALA A 380 -26.44 -12.74 -14.30
C ALA A 380 -27.87 -13.11 -14.70
N THR A 381 -28.66 -13.58 -13.73
CA THR A 381 -30.11 -13.81 -13.86
C THR A 381 -30.86 -12.79 -13.00
N PRO A 382 -30.95 -11.51 -13.43
CA PRO A 382 -31.58 -10.48 -12.63
C PRO A 382 -33.07 -10.78 -12.43
N ARG A 383 -33.56 -10.56 -11.20
CA ARG A 383 -35.00 -10.59 -10.89
C ARG A 383 -35.68 -9.37 -11.53
N LEU A 384 -35.98 -9.47 -12.82
CA LEU A 384 -36.55 -8.37 -13.61
C LEU A 384 -37.80 -7.76 -12.97
N ALA A 385 -38.69 -8.58 -12.39
CA ALA A 385 -39.91 -8.07 -11.76
C ALA A 385 -39.65 -7.09 -10.60
N GLY A 386 -38.69 -7.39 -9.72
CA GLY A 386 -38.33 -6.51 -8.60
C GLY A 386 -37.59 -5.26 -9.06
N LEU A 387 -36.70 -5.40 -10.04
CA LEU A 387 -35.98 -4.26 -10.61
C LEU A 387 -36.90 -3.30 -11.37
N THR A 388 -37.84 -3.80 -12.17
CA THR A 388 -38.80 -2.97 -12.91
C THR A 388 -39.73 -2.25 -11.94
N ALA A 389 -40.23 -2.92 -10.90
CA ALA A 389 -41.05 -2.28 -9.87
C ALA A 389 -40.31 -1.15 -9.15
N ALA A 390 -39.03 -1.35 -8.82
CA ALA A 390 -38.20 -0.33 -8.20
C ALA A 390 -37.95 0.88 -9.14
N LEU A 391 -37.71 0.61 -10.43
CA LEU A 391 -37.51 1.66 -11.45
C LEU A 391 -38.79 2.48 -11.71
N ASP A 392 -39.97 1.85 -11.66
CA ASP A 392 -41.24 2.56 -11.79
C ASP A 392 -41.51 3.50 -10.59
N GLN A 393 -41.16 3.08 -9.37
CA GLN A 393 -41.30 3.91 -8.16
C GLN A 393 -40.47 5.19 -8.19
N VAL A 394 -39.30 5.16 -8.84
CA VAL A 394 -38.45 6.33 -9.04
C VAL A 394 -38.70 7.06 -10.37
N GLN A 395 -39.78 6.70 -11.08
CA GLN A 395 -40.22 7.34 -12.33
C GLN A 395 -39.22 7.21 -13.50
N PHE A 396 -38.62 6.03 -13.67
CA PHE A 396 -37.77 5.72 -14.82
C PHE A 396 -38.49 4.82 -15.82
N ALA A 397 -38.49 5.20 -17.10
CA ALA A 397 -38.87 4.31 -18.18
C ALA A 397 -37.70 3.37 -18.51
N ALA A 398 -37.91 2.06 -18.40
CA ALA A 398 -36.92 1.06 -18.79
C ALA A 398 -37.24 0.48 -20.18
N GLU A 399 -36.30 0.62 -21.11
CA GLU A 399 -36.37 0.03 -22.45
C GLU A 399 -35.29 -1.05 -22.58
N VAL A 400 -35.70 -2.28 -22.91
CA VAL A 400 -34.77 -3.38 -23.16
C VAL A 400 -34.12 -3.19 -24.53
N ARG A 401 -32.82 -2.89 -24.54
CA ARG A 401 -32.04 -2.69 -25.77
C ARG A 401 -31.47 -4.00 -26.32
N ARG A 402 -31.10 -4.92 -25.43
CA ARG A 402 -30.62 -6.28 -25.74
C ARG A 402 -31.01 -7.21 -24.61
N THR A 403 -31.31 -8.47 -24.93
CA THR A 403 -31.69 -9.50 -23.96
C THR A 403 -30.52 -10.36 -23.50
N VAL A 404 -29.44 -10.50 -24.29
CA VAL A 404 -28.22 -11.23 -23.93
C VAL A 404 -26.96 -10.54 -24.49
N PRO A 405 -26.02 -10.07 -23.64
CA PRO A 405 -26.26 -9.75 -22.24
C PRO A 405 -27.39 -8.72 -22.10
N LEU A 406 -28.18 -8.82 -21.03
CA LEU A 406 -29.29 -7.90 -20.79
C LEU A 406 -28.75 -6.47 -20.71
N ALA A 407 -29.28 -5.58 -21.53
CA ALA A 407 -28.94 -4.17 -21.53
C ALA A 407 -30.22 -3.33 -21.46
N LEU A 408 -30.34 -2.54 -20.41
CA LEU A 408 -31.46 -1.63 -20.18
C LEU A 408 -31.01 -0.20 -20.49
N ARG A 409 -31.82 0.52 -21.25
CA ARG A 409 -31.77 1.98 -21.30
C ARG A 409 -32.86 2.51 -20.39
N LEU A 410 -32.49 3.35 -19.44
CA LEU A 410 -33.36 4.00 -18.50
C LEU A 410 -33.47 5.47 -18.91
N THR A 411 -34.69 5.97 -19.02
CA THR A 411 -34.95 7.39 -19.26
C THR A 411 -35.75 7.94 -18.09
N ARG A 412 -35.22 8.96 -17.43
CA ARG A 412 -35.89 9.64 -16.33
C ARG A 412 -37.13 10.38 -16.85
N LEU A 413 -38.31 10.05 -16.31
CA LEU A 413 -39.57 10.73 -16.61
C LEU A 413 -39.91 11.82 -15.57
N GLY A 414 -39.35 11.74 -14.36
CA GLY A 414 -39.56 12.67 -13.25
C GLY A 414 -38.76 12.27 -11.99
N GLY A 415 -39.02 12.93 -10.86
CA GLY A 415 -38.54 12.47 -9.55
C GLY A 415 -37.13 12.94 -9.16
N LEU A 416 -36.35 12.08 -8.50
CA LEU A 416 -34.97 12.37 -8.11
C LEU A 416 -34.05 12.47 -9.33
N ASP A 417 -32.90 13.11 -9.17
CA ASP A 417 -31.85 13.10 -10.18
C ASP A 417 -31.41 11.68 -10.53
N THR A 418 -30.94 11.48 -11.77
CA THR A 418 -30.69 10.17 -12.37
C THR A 418 -29.77 9.28 -11.52
N GLY A 419 -28.73 9.86 -10.89
CA GLY A 419 -27.81 9.14 -9.99
C GLY A 419 -28.49 8.66 -8.70
N PRO A 420 -28.94 9.57 -7.81
CA PRO A 420 -29.62 9.20 -6.56
C PRO A 420 -30.88 8.35 -6.78
N GLY A 421 -31.65 8.64 -7.83
CA GLY A 421 -32.83 7.84 -8.21
C GLY A 421 -32.46 6.40 -8.56
N LEU A 422 -31.36 6.20 -9.28
CA LEU A 422 -30.86 4.88 -9.63
C LEU A 422 -30.31 4.12 -8.42
N VAL A 423 -29.57 4.79 -7.52
CA VAL A 423 -29.13 4.20 -6.24
C VAL A 423 -30.33 3.69 -5.44
N ARG A 424 -31.38 4.51 -5.31
CA ARG A 424 -32.60 4.13 -4.59
C ARG A 424 -33.29 2.91 -5.23
N ALA A 425 -33.42 2.89 -6.55
CA ALA A 425 -34.01 1.76 -7.27
C ALA A 425 -33.21 0.47 -7.07
N MET A 426 -31.88 0.56 -7.16
CA MET A 426 -30.99 -0.59 -7.00
C MET A 426 -30.97 -1.08 -5.55
N ALA A 427 -31.00 -0.18 -4.56
CA ALA A 427 -31.07 -0.53 -3.15
C ALA A 427 -32.38 -1.27 -2.82
N GLN A 428 -33.51 -0.81 -3.34
CA GLN A 428 -34.80 -1.50 -3.19
C GLN A 428 -34.79 -2.88 -3.85
N ALA A 429 -34.29 -2.98 -5.09
CA ALA A 429 -34.19 -4.25 -5.80
C ALA A 429 -33.29 -5.27 -5.09
N VAL A 430 -32.29 -4.82 -4.32
CA VAL A 430 -31.41 -5.64 -3.49
C VAL A 430 -32.06 -5.99 -2.14
N GLY A 431 -32.77 -5.05 -1.51
CA GLY A 431 -33.42 -5.19 -0.20
C GLY A 431 -34.65 -6.10 -0.20
N ASP A 432 -35.45 -6.09 -1.26
CA ASP A 432 -36.62 -6.98 -1.42
C ASP A 432 -36.23 -8.47 -1.58
N GLY A 433 -34.93 -8.79 -1.63
CA GLY A 433 -34.41 -10.16 -1.58
C GLY A 433 -34.35 -10.79 -0.18
N GLY A 434 -34.59 -10.03 0.89
CA GLY A 434 -34.37 -10.43 2.29
C GLY A 434 -35.53 -11.13 3.01
N THR A 435 -36.71 -11.26 2.40
CA THR A 435 -37.84 -12.01 2.98
C THR A 435 -38.32 -13.09 2.02
N GLY A 436 -37.62 -14.22 1.99
CA GLY A 436 -37.99 -15.38 1.18
C GLY A 436 -37.32 -16.65 1.68
N GLY A 437 -37.86 -17.22 2.76
CA GLY A 437 -37.49 -18.56 3.20
C GLY A 437 -37.73 -19.59 2.09
N THR A 438 -36.69 -20.35 1.79
CA THR A 438 -36.63 -21.75 1.30
C THR A 438 -37.84 -22.33 0.56
N PRO A 439 -37.65 -22.88 -0.66
CA PRO A 439 -38.39 -24.06 -1.08
C PRO A 439 -37.60 -25.30 -0.66
N GLY A 440 -37.77 -25.71 0.60
CA GLY A 440 -37.42 -27.04 1.06
C GLY A 440 -38.58 -27.98 0.77
N GLU A 441 -38.35 -28.98 -0.07
CA GLU A 441 -39.26 -30.10 -0.27
C GLU A 441 -39.63 -30.75 1.07
N SER A 442 -40.92 -30.78 1.39
CA SER A 442 -41.48 -31.88 2.17
C SER A 442 -42.94 -32.10 1.76
N PHE A 443 -43.16 -33.23 1.10
CA PHE A 443 -44.48 -33.84 1.00
C PHE A 443 -44.99 -34.10 2.43
N GLY A 444 -46.19 -33.61 2.73
CA GLY A 444 -46.84 -33.82 4.02
C GLY A 444 -48.30 -33.42 3.96
N ALA A 445 -49.09 -34.14 3.16
CA ALA A 445 -50.54 -34.04 3.17
C ALA A 445 -51.06 -34.42 4.56
N SER A 446 -51.73 -33.49 5.25
CA SER A 446 -52.57 -33.80 6.41
C SER A 446 -54.04 -33.62 6.01
N ALA A 447 -54.71 -34.76 5.82
CA ALA A 447 -56.16 -34.85 5.91
C ALA A 447 -56.55 -35.22 7.35
N PRO A 448 -57.68 -34.75 7.88
CA PRO A 448 -58.14 -35.10 9.22
C PRO A 448 -58.94 -36.39 9.17
N ALA A 449 -58.64 -37.37 10.03
CA ALA A 449 -59.52 -38.50 10.25
C ALA A 449 -59.35 -39.08 11.66
N GLY A 450 -60.42 -38.94 12.44
CA GLY A 450 -61.11 -40.03 13.14
C GLY A 450 -60.27 -41.03 13.92
N ALA A 451 -60.41 -40.97 15.24
CA ALA A 451 -60.08 -42.05 16.15
C ALA A 451 -60.71 -43.39 15.70
N GLY A 452 -59.88 -44.41 15.50
CA GLY A 452 -60.30 -45.78 15.25
C GLY A 452 -59.75 -46.70 16.34
N SER A 453 -60.66 -47.26 17.15
CA SER A 453 -60.42 -48.38 18.05
C SER A 453 -60.74 -49.70 17.33
N ASN A 454 -59.77 -50.59 17.14
CA ASN A 454 -59.77 -52.00 17.58
C ASN A 454 -58.60 -52.81 16.97
N PRO A 455 -58.17 -53.92 17.61
CA PRO A 455 -56.88 -54.58 17.39
C PRO A 455 -56.89 -55.65 16.30
N ALA A 456 -55.68 -56.00 15.87
CA ALA A 456 -55.34 -57.01 14.87
C ALA A 456 -55.71 -58.46 15.25
N PRO A 457 -55.82 -59.35 14.26
CA PRO A 457 -55.43 -60.75 14.40
C PRO A 457 -54.26 -61.13 13.46
N PRO A 458 -53.62 -62.29 13.68
CA PRO A 458 -52.23 -62.54 13.26
C PRO A 458 -52.06 -63.32 11.95
N ARG A 459 -50.86 -63.12 11.37
CA ARG A 459 -49.98 -64.02 10.59
C ARG A 459 -50.56 -65.21 9.82
N LEU A 460 -50.16 -65.29 8.55
CA LEU A 460 -49.68 -66.46 7.78
C LEU A 460 -49.10 -65.85 6.48
N ARG A 461 -47.91 -66.16 5.94
CA ARG A 461 -46.96 -67.26 6.10
C ARG A 461 -45.57 -66.76 5.68
#